data_AF-A0A0N0XKI1-F1
#
_entry.id   AF-A0A0N0XKI1-F1
#
_cell.length_a   1.000
_cell.length_b   1.000
_cell.length_c   1.000
_cell.angle_alpha   90.00
_cell.angle_beta   90.00
_cell.angle_gamma   90.00
#
_symmetry.space_group_name_H-M   'P 1'
#
loop_
_entity.id
_entity.type
_entity.pdbx_description
1 polymer ?
#
loop_
_entity_poly.entity_id
_entity_poly.type
_entity_poly.pdbx_seq_one_letter_code
_entity_poly.pdbx_strand_id
1 'polypeptide(L)'
;MAFHRVGRSYLSDAEMHARTAHWLDILVPGLICAVGVYFLDSWLSRAAFFVQHTTTTKLIEVSVGLIMFSAGYVYRKYIVALGFLIFVLAALIAVGSGIWHWLLK
;
A
#
# COMPACT_ATOMS: atom_id res chain seq x y z
N MET A 1 -7.36 -30.18 5.10
CA MET A 1 -7.06 -29.26 6.22
C MET A 1 -6.06 -29.96 7.11
N ALA A 2 -4.77 -29.61 6.98
CA ALA A 2 -3.75 -30.14 7.85
C ALA A 2 -3.72 -29.27 9.12
N PHE A 3 -3.80 -29.91 10.29
CA PHE A 3 -3.67 -29.22 11.56
C PHE A 3 -2.23 -29.36 12.01
N HIS A 4 -1.49 -28.25 12.04
CA HIS A 4 -0.11 -28.23 12.51
C HIS A 4 -0.09 -27.87 13.99
N ARG A 5 0.48 -28.76 14.82
CA ARG A 5 0.59 -28.55 16.26
C ARG A 5 1.85 -27.74 16.56
N VAL A 6 1.69 -26.45 16.87
CA VAL A 6 2.77 -25.59 17.35
C VAL A 6 2.43 -25.19 18.79
N GLY A 7 3.06 -25.84 19.77
CA GLY A 7 2.80 -25.63 21.20
C GLY A 7 1.53 -26.33 21.73
N ARG A 8 0.88 -25.75 22.77
CA ARG A 8 -0.32 -26.31 23.43
C ARG A 8 -1.63 -26.12 22.67
N SER A 9 -1.62 -25.44 21.51
CA SER A 9 -2.81 -25.17 20.69
C SER A 9 -2.72 -25.84 19.33
N TYR A 10 -3.84 -26.40 18.87
CA TYR A 10 -4.02 -26.81 17.47
C TYR A 10 -4.44 -25.57 16.69
N LEU A 11 -3.58 -25.08 15.79
CA LEU A 11 -3.94 -24.01 14.87
C LEU A 11 -4.25 -24.64 13.52
N SER A 12 -5.38 -24.24 12.94
CA SER A 12 -5.67 -24.51 11.53
C SER A 12 -4.72 -23.69 10.65
N ASP A 13 -4.29 -24.22 9.50
CA ASP A 13 -3.48 -23.46 8.52
C ASP A 13 -4.12 -22.11 8.15
N ALA A 14 -5.45 -22.03 8.19
CA ALA A 14 -6.22 -20.81 7.97
C ALA A 14 -6.00 -19.76 9.09
N GLU A 15 -5.88 -20.20 10.35
CA GLU A 15 -5.62 -19.31 11.49
C GLU A 15 -4.18 -18.80 11.51
N MET A 16 -3.23 -19.64 11.08
CA MET A 16 -1.84 -19.18 10.88
C MET A 16 -1.75 -18.14 9.77
N HIS A 17 -2.43 -18.33 8.63
CA HIS A 17 -2.47 -17.34 7.54
C HIS A 17 -3.25 -16.07 7.93
N ALA A 18 -4.28 -16.17 8.76
CA ALA A 18 -5.03 -15.01 9.23
C ALA A 18 -4.18 -14.08 10.11
N ARG A 19 -3.25 -14.62 10.91
CA ARG A 19 -2.37 -13.81 11.76
C ARG A 19 -1.30 -13.05 10.98
N THR A 20 -0.71 -13.65 9.95
CA THR A 20 0.27 -12.97 9.08
C THR A 20 -0.40 -11.96 8.14
N ALA A 21 -1.63 -12.23 7.70
CA ALA A 21 -2.41 -11.29 6.88
C ALA A 21 -2.85 -10.04 7.67
N HIS A 22 -2.99 -10.12 8.99
CA HIS A 22 -3.48 -9.02 9.83
C HIS A 22 -2.62 -7.74 9.73
N TRP A 23 -1.31 -7.87 9.55
CA TRP A 23 -0.43 -6.72 9.38
C TRP A 23 -0.62 -6.05 8.01
N LEU A 24 -0.78 -6.85 6.95
CA LEU A 24 -1.06 -6.33 5.60
C LEU A 24 -2.43 -5.64 5.52
N ASP A 25 -3.41 -6.14 6.25
CA ASP A 25 -4.77 -5.60 6.30
C ASP A 25 -4.83 -4.20 6.93
N ILE A 26 -3.86 -3.83 7.76
CA ILE A 26 -3.75 -2.49 8.37
C ILE A 26 -2.76 -1.61 7.61
N LEU A 27 -1.61 -2.16 7.27
CA LEU A 27 -0.47 -1.38 6.76
C LEU A 27 -0.72 -0.93 5.32
N VAL A 28 -1.30 -1.78 4.46
CA VAL A 28 -1.55 -1.43 3.05
C VAL A 28 -2.58 -0.29 2.94
N PRO A 29 -3.78 -0.37 3.56
CA PRO A 29 -4.75 0.71 3.48
C PRO A 29 -4.28 1.99 4.16
N GLY A 30 -3.56 1.86 5.29
CA GLY A 30 -2.98 3.01 5.99
C GLY A 30 -1.95 3.75 5.14
N LEU A 31 -1.06 3.03 4.46
CA LEU A 31 -0.03 3.62 3.61
C LEU A 31 -0.63 4.31 2.38
N ILE A 32 -1.62 3.69 1.74
CA ILE A 32 -2.33 4.30 0.61
C ILE A 32 -3.05 5.59 1.04
N CYS A 33 -3.73 5.54 2.19
CA CYS A 33 -4.42 6.71 2.75
C CYS A 33 -3.43 7.84 3.03
N ALA A 34 -2.30 7.56 3.69
CA ALA A 34 -1.28 8.55 4.00
C ALA A 34 -0.69 9.20 2.74
N VAL A 35 -0.33 8.40 1.74
CA VAL A 35 0.20 8.89 0.45
C VAL A 35 -0.85 9.76 -0.25
N GLY A 36 -2.08 9.28 -0.32
CA GLY A 36 -3.15 9.99 -1.01
C GLY A 36 -3.51 11.33 -0.36
N VAL A 37 -3.63 11.37 0.97
CA VAL A 37 -3.88 12.62 1.72
C VAL A 37 -2.71 13.58 1.59
N TYR A 38 -1.46 13.09 1.65
CA TYR A 38 -0.28 13.95 1.47
C TYR A 38 -0.25 14.63 0.10
N PHE A 39 -0.56 13.88 -0.96
CA PHE A 39 -0.67 14.45 -2.31
C PHE A 39 -1.80 15.46 -2.40
N LEU A 40 -2.95 15.16 -1.79
CA LEU A 40 -4.12 16.02 -1.79
C LEU A 40 -3.86 17.35 -1.06
N ASP A 41 -3.26 17.30 0.12
CA ASP A 41 -2.85 18.48 0.91
C ASP A 41 -1.84 19.34 0.13
N SER A 42 -0.82 18.71 -0.46
CA SER A 42 0.17 19.39 -1.30
C SER A 42 -0.43 20.08 -2.54
N TRP A 43 -1.60 19.62 -3.00
CA TRP A 43 -2.29 20.19 -4.16
C TRP A 43 -3.29 21.27 -3.75
N LEU A 44 -4.08 21.02 -2.70
CA LEU A 44 -5.05 21.97 -2.13
C LEU A 44 -4.37 23.23 -1.58
N SER A 45 -3.22 23.08 -0.94
CA SER A 45 -2.42 24.21 -0.41
C SER A 45 -1.97 25.21 -1.48
N ARG A 46 -1.96 24.82 -2.77
CA ARG A 46 -1.62 25.73 -3.88
C ARG A 46 -2.80 26.58 -4.35
N ALA A 47 -4.03 26.22 -3.97
CA ALA A 47 -5.23 26.93 -4.38
C ALA A 47 -5.60 28.00 -3.33
N ALA A 48 -5.59 29.27 -3.74
CA ALA A 48 -5.79 30.44 -2.86
C ALA A 48 -7.09 30.39 -2.03
N PHE A 49 -8.14 29.75 -2.55
CA PHE A 49 -9.41 29.55 -1.85
C PHE A 49 -9.26 28.68 -0.58
N PHE A 50 -8.47 27.60 -0.66
CA PHE A 50 -8.31 26.65 0.43
C PHE A 50 -7.34 27.10 1.52
N VAL A 51 -6.48 28.08 1.21
CA VAL A 51 -5.61 28.75 2.21
C VAL A 51 -6.45 29.56 3.20
N GLN A 52 -7.54 30.19 2.74
CA GLN A 52 -8.44 30.96 3.61
C GLN A 52 -9.54 30.11 4.25
N HIS A 53 -9.82 28.90 3.74
CA HIS A 53 -10.92 28.04 4.21
C HIS A 53 -10.40 26.70 4.74
N THR A 54 -9.51 26.78 5.72
CA THR A 54 -8.81 25.63 6.31
C THR A 54 -9.74 24.54 6.86
N THR A 55 -10.93 24.91 7.34
CA THR A 55 -11.92 23.94 7.85
C THR A 55 -12.50 23.07 6.73
N THR A 56 -12.75 23.66 5.56
CA THR A 56 -13.24 22.94 4.38
C THR A 56 -12.17 22.01 3.82
N THR A 57 -10.91 22.47 3.81
CA THR A 57 -9.74 21.66 3.40
C THR A 57 -9.61 20.41 4.26
N LYS A 58 -9.69 20.54 5.60
CA LYS A 58 -9.63 19.41 6.52
C LYS A 58 -10.79 18.42 6.35
N LEU A 59 -12.01 18.91 6.10
CA LEU A 59 -13.16 18.04 5.83
C LEU A 59 -12.97 17.21 4.55
N ILE A 60 -12.40 17.82 3.52
CA ILE A 60 -12.07 17.13 2.26
C ILE A 60 -10.97 16.09 2.50
N GLU A 61 -9.89 16.43 3.20
CA GLU A 61 -8.81 15.50 3.54
C GLU A 61 -9.30 14.27 4.31
N VAL A 62 -10.14 14.47 5.33
CA VAL A 62 -10.71 13.36 6.12
C VAL A 62 -11.62 12.48 5.26
N SER A 63 -12.45 13.11 4.41
CA SER A 63 -13.39 12.39 3.54
C SER A 63 -12.64 11.56 2.48
N VAL A 64 -11.64 12.15 1.83
CA VAL A 64 -10.79 11.45 0.85
C VAL A 64 -9.96 10.36 1.54
N GLY A 65 -9.42 10.63 2.73
CA GLY A 65 -8.71 9.63 3.53
C GLY A 65 -9.57 8.40 3.84
N LEU A 66 -10.84 8.60 4.20
CA LEU A 66 -11.77 7.51 4.47
C LEU A 66 -12.07 6.67 3.21
N ILE A 67 -12.27 7.33 2.07
CA ILE A 67 -12.49 6.67 0.77
C ILE A 67 -11.24 5.89 0.36
N MET A 68 -10.06 6.48 0.50
CA MET A 68 -8.80 5.81 0.13
C MET A 68 -8.45 4.66 1.06
N PHE A 69 -8.74 4.78 2.35
CA PHE A 69 -8.57 3.70 3.31
C PHE A 69 -9.51 2.53 2.97
N SER A 70 -10.79 2.79 2.71
CA SER A 70 -11.74 1.74 2.33
C SER A 70 -11.39 1.09 0.98
N ALA A 71 -11.01 1.87 -0.03
CA ALA A 71 -10.52 1.36 -1.30
C ALA A 71 -9.24 0.51 -1.11
N GLY A 72 -8.28 1.00 -0.33
CA GLY A 72 -7.05 0.27 0.00
C GLY A 72 -7.33 -1.06 0.69
N TYR A 73 -8.34 -1.12 1.56
CA TYR A 73 -8.75 -2.36 2.23
C TYR A 73 -9.35 -3.40 1.28
N VAL A 74 -10.22 -2.95 0.36
CA VAL A 74 -10.84 -3.80 -0.67
C VAL A 74 -9.78 -4.33 -1.64
N TYR A 75 -8.88 -3.46 -2.13
CA TYR A 75 -7.92 -3.80 -3.17
C TYR A 75 -6.55 -4.25 -2.67
N ARG A 76 -6.36 -4.45 -1.36
CA ARG A 76 -5.04 -4.74 -0.74
C ARG A 76 -4.24 -5.84 -1.44
N LYS A 77 -4.90 -6.94 -1.84
CA LYS A 77 -4.23 -8.08 -2.50
C LYS A 77 -3.73 -7.71 -3.89
N TYR A 78 -4.52 -6.93 -4.63
CA TYR A 78 -4.13 -6.43 -5.94
C TYR A 78 -2.97 -5.44 -5.83
N ILE A 79 -3.00 -4.56 -4.83
CA ILE A 79 -1.96 -3.56 -4.62
C ILE A 79 -0.62 -4.21 -4.26
N VAL A 80 -0.64 -5.21 -3.39
CA VAL A 80 0.56 -5.99 -3.05
C VAL A 80 1.09 -6.75 -4.28
N ALA A 81 0.22 -7.40 -5.04
CA ALA A 81 0.62 -8.12 -6.26
C ALA A 81 1.24 -7.17 -7.31
N LEU A 82 0.66 -5.99 -7.50
CA LEU A 82 1.14 -4.98 -8.43
C LEU A 82 2.48 -4.40 -7.97
N GLY A 83 2.63 -4.13 -6.66
CA GLY A 83 3.91 -3.70 -6.08
C GLY A 83 5.02 -4.74 -6.26
N PHE A 84 4.71 -6.03 -6.07
CA PHE A 84 5.66 -7.10 -6.33
C PHE A 84 6.06 -7.18 -7.80
N LEU A 85 5.10 -7.04 -8.72
CA LEU A 85 5.37 -7.06 -10.16
C LEU A 85 6.27 -5.90 -10.58
N ILE A 86 6.03 -4.69 -10.06
CA ILE A 86 6.89 -3.52 -10.29
C ILE A 86 8.32 -3.78 -9.81
N PHE A 87 8.47 -4.36 -8.62
CA PHE A 87 9.78 -4.69 -8.06
C PHE A 87 10.55 -5.69 -8.94
N VAL A 88 9.88 -6.76 -9.39
CA VAL A 88 10.48 -7.74 -10.30
C VAL A 88 10.88 -7.10 -11.62
N LEU A 89 10.02 -6.26 -12.21
CA LEU A 89 10.31 -5.56 -13.45
C LEU A 89 11.53 -4.64 -13.31
N ALA A 90 11.61 -3.88 -12.20
CA ALA A 90 12.73 -3.00 -11.91
C ALA A 90 14.04 -3.78 -11.76
N ALA A 91 14.01 -4.94 -11.10
CA ALA A 91 15.18 -5.82 -10.97
C ALA A 91 15.64 -6.35 -12.34
N LEU A 92 14.71 -6.77 -13.20
CA LEU A 92 15.03 -7.22 -14.56
C LEU A 92 15.64 -6.10 -15.40
N ILE A 93 15.11 -4.88 -15.30
CA ILE A 93 15.68 -3.70 -15.99
C ILE A 93 17.09 -3.42 -15.48
N ALA A 94 17.32 -3.46 -14.17
CA ALA A 94 18.64 -3.21 -13.59
C ALA A 94 19.67 -4.25 -14.09
N VAL A 95 19.32 -5.54 -14.05
CA VAL A 95 20.18 -6.62 -14.56
C VAL A 95 20.40 -6.48 -16.07
N GLY A 96 19.33 -6.22 -16.83
CA GLY A 96 19.40 -6.00 -18.28
C GLY A 96 20.31 -4.83 -18.64
N SER A 97 20.22 -3.72 -17.91
CA SER A 97 21.10 -2.55 -18.11
C SER A 97 22.56 -2.86 -17.79
N GLY A 98 22.83 -3.69 -16.77
CA GLY A 98 24.18 -4.14 -16.42
C GLY A 98 24.78 -5.05 -17.49
N ILE A 99 23.99 -5.99 -18.03
CA ILE A 99 24.39 -6.86 -19.14
C ILE A 99 24.63 -6.03 -20.41
N TRP A 100 23.74 -5.09 -20.71
CA TRP A 100 23.87 -4.20 -21.87
C TRP A 100 25.12 -3.33 -21.79
N HIS A 101 25.43 -2.80 -20.60
CA HIS A 101 26.65 -2.04 -20.36
C HIS A 101 27.92 -2.89 -20.50
N TRP A 102 27.87 -4.16 -20.11
CA TRP A 102 28.98 -5.10 -20.30
C TRP A 102 29.19 -5.47 -21.78
N LEU A 103 28.12 -5.61 -22.56
CA LEU A 103 28.16 -5.99 -23.98
C LEU A 103 28.62 -4.86 -24.92
N LEU A 104 28.41 -3.60 -24.52
CA LEU A 104 28.86 -2.41 -25.24
C LEU A 104 30.30 -1.98 -24.92
N LYS A 105 30.99 -2.76 -24.09
CA LYS A 105 32.39 -2.54 -23.70
C LYS A 105 33.30 -3.50 -24.44
#